data_AF-A0A425WPH5-F1
#
_entry.id   AF-A0A425WPH5-F1
#
_cell.length_a   1.000
_cell.length_b   1.000
_cell.length_c   1.000
_cell.angle_alpha   90.00
_cell.angle_beta   90.00
_cell.angle_gamma   90.00
#
_symmetry.space_group_name_H-M   'P 1'
#
loop_
_entity.id
_entity.type
_entity.pdbx_description
1 polymer ?
#
loop_
_entity_poly.entity_id
_entity_poly.type
_entity_poly.pdbx_seq_one_letter_code
_entity_poly.pdbx_strand_id
1 'polypeptide(L)'
;MLQHDYILMLVTQFVQAISDAMIHAYQHQDMRSIKQVEQAIGDLLQLDPDTALMLTPESLVTMMNLSGIGDTVAGYAAYALNKLSSLYERRGDTGLADTRIRQARAVAVAFGWDLSEVPEALKDLDKQIS
;
A
#
# COMPACT_ATOMS: atom_id res chain seq x y z
N MET A 1 -21.43 -10.83 -13.94
CA MET A 1 -20.55 -10.39 -12.85
C MET A 1 -19.15 -10.32 -13.43
N LEU A 2 -18.81 -9.18 -14.03
CA LEU A 2 -17.82 -9.10 -15.12
C LEU A 2 -16.77 -8.03 -14.78
N GLN A 3 -15.62 -8.44 -14.25
CA GLN A 3 -14.42 -7.65 -13.90
C GLN A 3 -14.58 -6.49 -12.91
N HIS A 4 -15.55 -5.60 -13.09
CA HIS A 4 -15.79 -4.45 -12.22
C HIS A 4 -16.12 -4.87 -10.77
N ASP A 5 -16.99 -5.87 -10.61
CA ASP A 5 -17.38 -6.40 -9.29
C ASP A 5 -16.16 -7.00 -8.55
N TYR A 6 -15.22 -7.60 -9.29
CA TYR A 6 -14.01 -8.18 -8.73
C TYR A 6 -13.02 -7.11 -8.26
N ILE A 7 -12.81 -6.06 -9.07
CA ILE A 7 -11.95 -4.93 -8.69
C ILE A 7 -12.50 -4.24 -7.45
N LEU A 8 -13.81 -3.98 -7.40
CA LEU A 8 -14.44 -3.34 -6.24
C LEU A 8 -14.29 -4.20 -4.98
N MET A 9 -14.44 -5.52 -5.11
CA MET A 9 -14.23 -6.46 -4.03
C MET A 9 -12.78 -6.42 -3.53
N LEU A 10 -11.78 -6.44 -4.42
CA LEU A 10 -10.37 -6.34 -4.06
C LEU A 10 -10.06 -5.03 -3.33
N VAL A 11 -10.53 -3.89 -3.86
CA VAL A 11 -10.37 -2.59 -3.21
C VAL A 11 -10.97 -2.62 -1.80
N THR A 12 -12.20 -3.14 -1.66
CA THR A 12 -12.88 -3.19 -0.37
C THR A 12 -12.11 -4.03 0.63
N GLN A 13 -11.66 -5.23 0.25
CA GLN A 13 -10.89 -6.12 1.11
C GLN A 13 -9.55 -5.49 1.52
N PHE A 14 -8.84 -4.88 0.57
CA PHE A 14 -7.56 -4.23 0.84
C PHE A 14 -7.72 -3.03 1.78
N VAL A 15 -8.69 -2.15 1.53
CA VAL A 15 -9.01 -1.00 2.38
C VAL A 15 -9.35 -1.45 3.80
N GLN A 16 -10.19 -2.48 3.94
CA GLN A 16 -10.54 -3.04 5.26
C GLN A 16 -9.31 -3.61 5.97
N ALA A 17 -8.45 -4.34 5.26
CA ALA A 17 -7.26 -4.95 5.85
C ALA A 17 -6.25 -3.92 6.38
N ILE A 18 -6.11 -2.77 5.71
CA ILE A 18 -5.11 -1.76 6.10
C ILE A 18 -5.63 -0.71 7.07
N SER A 19 -6.93 -0.42 7.11
CA SER A 19 -7.44 0.79 7.78
C SER A 19 -7.16 0.78 9.29
N ASP A 20 -7.62 -0.23 10.02
CA ASP A 20 -7.45 -0.31 11.47
C ASP A 20 -5.97 -0.46 11.85
N ALA A 21 -5.23 -1.26 11.08
CA ALA A 21 -3.80 -1.46 11.27
C ALA A 21 -3.03 -0.13 11.08
N MET A 22 -3.37 0.65 10.05
CA MET A 22 -2.70 1.93 9.79
C MET A 22 -3.02 2.97 10.88
N ILE A 23 -4.27 3.07 11.33
CA ILE A 23 -4.65 3.94 12.46
C ILE A 23 -3.81 3.58 13.69
N HIS A 24 -3.79 2.30 14.06
CA HIS A 24 -3.06 1.84 15.25
C HIS A 24 -1.54 2.05 15.10
N ALA A 25 -0.98 1.82 13.92
CA ALA A 25 0.44 2.07 13.64
C ALA A 25 0.80 3.56 13.79
N TYR A 26 -0.03 4.48 13.31
CA TYR A 26 0.21 5.92 13.44
C TYR A 26 0.06 6.41 14.88
N GLN A 27 -0.92 5.89 15.63
CA GLN A 27 -1.19 6.28 17.02
C GLN A 27 -0.15 5.72 18.00
N HIS A 28 0.28 4.47 17.81
CA HIS A 28 1.09 3.76 18.81
C HIS A 28 2.52 3.44 18.34
N GLN A 29 2.87 3.72 17.08
CA GLN A 29 4.15 3.33 16.48
C GLN A 29 4.43 1.82 16.63
N ASP A 30 3.37 1.01 16.65
CA ASP A 30 3.43 -0.43 16.89
C ASP A 30 3.89 -1.20 15.64
N MET A 31 4.92 -2.04 15.81
CA MET A 31 5.48 -2.84 14.72
C MET A 31 4.52 -3.94 14.26
N ARG A 32 3.63 -4.45 15.14
CA ARG A 32 2.67 -5.48 14.72
C ARG A 32 1.67 -4.88 13.73
N SER A 33 1.18 -3.69 14.00
CA SER A 33 0.32 -2.95 13.08
C SER A 33 1.00 -2.60 11.75
N ILE A 34 2.27 -2.17 11.78
CA ILE A 34 3.05 -1.98 10.54
C ILE A 34 3.10 -3.28 9.73
N LYS A 35 3.45 -4.40 10.38
CA LYS A 35 3.49 -5.72 9.73
C LYS A 35 2.14 -6.19 9.19
N GLN A 36 1.02 -5.80 9.79
CA GLN A 36 -0.31 -6.09 9.25
C GLN A 36 -0.57 -5.35 7.94
N VAL A 37 -0.16 -4.07 7.84
CA VAL A 37 -0.24 -3.33 6.57
C VAL A 37 0.70 -3.96 5.53
N GLU A 38 1.89 -4.40 5.94
CA GLU A 38 2.81 -5.12 5.05
C GLU A 38 2.24 -6.45 4.55
N GLN A 39 1.56 -7.19 5.42
CA GLN A 39 0.85 -8.42 5.05
C GLN A 39 -0.21 -8.14 3.99
N ALA A 40 -1.02 -7.09 4.15
CA ALA A 40 -2.05 -6.73 3.17
C ALA A 40 -1.45 -6.39 1.80
N ILE A 41 -0.27 -5.77 1.75
CA ILE A 41 0.47 -5.54 0.50
C ILE A 41 0.95 -6.86 -0.10
N GLY A 42 1.50 -7.76 0.71
CA GLY A 42 1.88 -9.11 0.29
C GLY A 42 0.70 -9.88 -0.31
N ASP A 43 -0.43 -9.92 0.40
CA ASP A 43 -1.66 -10.60 -0.02
C ASP A 43 -2.19 -10.05 -1.34
N LEU A 44 -2.17 -8.72 -1.51
CA LEU A 44 -2.57 -8.06 -2.75
C LEU A 44 -1.70 -8.52 -3.93
N LEU A 45 -0.40 -8.68 -3.71
CA LEU A 45 0.56 -9.13 -4.72
C LEU A 45 0.63 -10.65 -4.86
N GLN A 46 -0.09 -11.40 -4.00
CA GLN A 46 0.01 -12.86 -3.88
C GLN A 46 1.43 -13.33 -3.51
N LEU A 47 2.09 -12.58 -2.62
CA LEU A 47 3.43 -12.84 -2.13
C LEU A 47 3.48 -12.83 -0.60
N ASP A 48 4.49 -13.48 -0.04
CA ASP A 48 4.87 -13.25 1.36
C ASP A 48 5.30 -11.78 1.57
N PRO A 49 4.94 -11.13 2.69
CA PRO A 49 5.24 -9.72 2.94
C PRO A 49 6.73 -9.37 2.88
N ASP A 50 7.62 -10.25 3.37
CA ASP A 50 9.06 -10.00 3.34
C ASP A 50 9.57 -10.06 1.89
N THR A 51 9.02 -10.97 1.08
CA THR A 51 9.34 -11.05 -0.36
C THR A 51 8.84 -9.80 -1.09
N ALA A 52 7.62 -9.35 -0.83
CA ALA A 52 7.07 -8.13 -1.41
C ALA A 52 7.87 -6.88 -1.03
N LEU A 53 8.37 -6.81 0.21
CA LEU A 53 9.21 -5.72 0.70
C LEU A 53 10.55 -5.64 -0.05
N MET A 54 11.14 -6.80 -0.39
CA MET A 54 12.43 -6.88 -1.09
C MET A 54 12.37 -6.54 -2.59
N LEU A 55 11.18 -6.38 -3.18
CA LEU A 55 11.06 -6.06 -4.60
C LEU A 55 11.67 -4.70 -4.92
N THR A 56 12.40 -4.61 -6.03
CA THR A 56 12.74 -3.30 -6.60
C THR A 56 11.46 -2.57 -7.04
N PRO A 57 11.46 -1.23 -7.16
CA PRO A 57 10.30 -0.50 -7.65
C PRO A 57 9.78 -1.01 -9.00
N GLU A 58 10.68 -1.35 -9.93
CA GLU A 58 10.35 -1.90 -11.25
C GLU A 58 9.78 -3.31 -11.16
N SER A 59 10.36 -4.17 -10.31
CA SER A 59 9.85 -5.52 -10.06
C SER A 59 8.47 -5.49 -9.41
N LEU A 60 8.21 -4.54 -8.50
CA LEU A 60 6.91 -4.36 -7.87
C LEU A 60 5.84 -4.00 -8.91
N VAL A 61 6.11 -3.02 -9.78
CA VAL A 61 5.21 -2.65 -10.89
C VAL A 61 4.96 -3.85 -11.81
N THR A 62 6.01 -4.61 -12.13
CA THR A 62 5.89 -5.82 -12.95
C THR A 62 4.98 -6.86 -12.29
N MET A 63 5.16 -7.11 -10.98
CA MET A 63 4.31 -8.03 -10.22
C MET A 63 2.85 -7.58 -10.20
N MET A 64 2.58 -6.29 -10.03
CA MET A 64 1.21 -5.76 -10.04
C MET A 64 0.53 -6.00 -11.40
N ASN A 65 1.24 -5.78 -12.50
CA ASN A 65 0.74 -6.08 -13.84
C ASN A 65 0.45 -7.57 -14.03
N LEU A 66 1.35 -8.46 -13.56
CA LEU A 66 1.18 -9.91 -13.66
C LEU A 66 0.01 -10.43 -12.80
N SER A 67 -0.20 -9.85 -11.62
CA SER A 67 -1.29 -10.20 -10.72
C SER A 67 -2.65 -9.64 -11.17
N GLY A 68 -2.71 -8.97 -12.32
CA GLY A 68 -3.94 -8.39 -12.86
C GLY A 68 -4.49 -7.25 -12.01
N ILE A 69 -3.63 -6.60 -11.22
CA ILE A 69 -4.00 -5.42 -10.44
C ILE A 69 -4.24 -4.28 -11.42
N GLY A 70 -5.51 -3.96 -11.66
CA GLY A 70 -5.88 -2.84 -12.53
C GLY A 70 -5.54 -1.49 -11.89
N ASP A 71 -5.50 -0.46 -12.74
CA ASP A 71 -5.11 0.92 -12.40
C ASP A 71 -5.77 1.42 -11.12
N THR A 72 -7.05 1.11 -10.90
CA THR A 72 -7.80 1.54 -9.71
C THR A 72 -7.19 1.04 -8.40
N VAL A 73 -6.78 -0.23 -8.34
CA VAL A 73 -6.21 -0.84 -7.11
C VAL A 73 -4.78 -0.34 -6.88
N ALA A 74 -4.07 0.01 -7.95
CA ALA A 74 -2.70 0.51 -7.86
C ALA A 74 -2.60 1.82 -7.05
N GLY A 75 -3.59 2.70 -7.13
CA GLY A 75 -3.65 3.91 -6.30
C GLY A 75 -3.73 3.62 -4.81
N TYR A 76 -4.49 2.60 -4.41
CA TYR A 76 -4.60 2.17 -3.00
C TYR A 76 -3.28 1.58 -2.51
N ALA A 77 -2.61 0.76 -3.34
CA ALA A 77 -1.29 0.23 -3.01
C ALA A 77 -0.24 1.34 -2.89
N ALA A 78 -0.21 2.29 -3.84
CA ALA A 78 0.71 3.42 -3.82
C ALA A 78 0.52 4.30 -2.56
N TYR A 79 -0.72 4.58 -2.18
CA TYR A 79 -1.03 5.28 -0.94
C TYR A 79 -0.51 4.51 0.29
N ALA A 80 -0.79 3.21 0.38
CA ALA A 80 -0.37 2.40 1.54
C ALA A 80 1.16 2.31 1.65
N LEU A 81 1.87 2.13 0.54
CA LEU A 81 3.34 2.14 0.47
C LEU A 81 3.90 3.50 0.93
N ASN A 82 3.29 4.61 0.51
CA ASN A 82 3.69 5.95 0.93
C ASN A 82 3.52 6.14 2.45
N LYS A 83 2.40 5.70 3.03
CA LYS A 83 2.17 5.77 4.48
C LYS A 83 3.10 4.86 5.26
N LEU A 84 3.41 3.66 4.75
CA LEU A 84 4.44 2.78 5.31
C LEU A 84 5.81 3.46 5.34
N SER A 85 6.19 4.17 4.27
CA SER A 85 7.43 4.96 4.27
C SER A 85 7.48 5.94 5.44
N SER A 86 6.41 6.71 5.66
CA SER A 86 6.34 7.65 6.78
C SER A 86 6.40 6.96 8.14
N LEU A 87 5.77 5.79 8.29
CA LEU A 87 5.84 5.00 9.52
C LEU A 87 7.25 4.49 9.80
N TYR A 88 7.96 3.99 8.80
CA TYR A 88 9.37 3.58 8.95
C TYR A 88 10.28 4.76 9.28
N GLU A 89 10.06 5.92 8.64
CA GLU A 89 10.82 7.14 8.92
C GLU A 89 10.63 7.62 10.36
N ARG A 90 9.38 7.65 10.87
CA ARG A 90 9.08 7.99 12.28
C ARG A 90 9.76 7.05 13.28
N ARG A 91 10.05 5.81 12.87
CA ARG A 91 10.77 4.82 13.68
C ARG A 91 12.29 4.84 13.48
N GLY A 92 12.81 5.70 12.62
CA GLY A 92 14.24 5.80 12.32
C GLY A 92 14.77 4.73 11.38
N ASP A 93 13.90 3.92 10.75
CA ASP A 93 14.30 2.96 9.71
C ASP A 93 14.31 3.63 8.34
N THR A 94 15.36 4.42 8.09
CA THR A 94 15.48 5.21 6.86
C THR A 94 15.64 4.35 5.62
N GLY A 95 16.15 3.11 5.75
CA GLY A 95 16.35 2.19 4.64
C GLY A 95 15.02 1.63 4.12
N LEU A 96 14.16 1.16 5.03
CA LEU A 96 12.83 0.72 4.65
C LEU A 96 11.92 1.89 4.23
N ALA A 97 12.09 3.06 4.86
CA ALA A 97 11.40 4.27 4.41
C ALA A 97 11.72 4.60 2.95
N ASP A 98 13.01 4.71 2.60
CA ASP A 98 13.45 4.99 1.22
C ASP A 98 12.99 3.91 0.22
N THR A 99 13.00 2.64 0.62
CA THR A 99 12.48 1.55 -0.20
C THR A 99 10.99 1.73 -0.50
N ARG A 100 10.18 1.95 0.53
CA ARG A 100 8.72 2.07 0.40
C ARG A 100 8.30 3.32 -0.38
N ILE A 101 8.97 4.47 -0.22
CA ILE A 101 8.63 5.66 -1.01
C ILE A 101 8.99 5.50 -2.50
N ARG A 102 10.11 4.83 -2.82
CA ARG A 102 10.48 4.59 -4.23
C ARG A 102 9.50 3.64 -4.91
N GLN A 103 9.11 2.59 -4.21
CA GLN A 103 8.05 1.68 -4.64
C GLN A 103 6.72 2.42 -4.85
N ALA A 104 6.28 3.22 -3.87
CA ALA A 104 5.05 4.02 -3.98
C ALA A 104 5.07 4.92 -5.23
N ARG A 105 6.20 5.61 -5.48
CA ARG A 105 6.38 6.48 -6.65
C ARG A 105 6.36 5.71 -7.96
N ALA A 106 7.03 4.57 -8.03
CA ALA A 106 7.05 3.75 -9.24
C ALA A 106 5.65 3.24 -9.60
N VAL A 107 4.89 2.77 -8.61
CA VAL A 107 3.48 2.37 -8.79
C VAL A 107 2.64 3.55 -9.24
N ALA A 108 2.74 4.69 -8.56
CA ALA A 108 1.97 5.88 -8.90
C ALA A 108 2.23 6.32 -10.36
N VAL A 109 3.49 6.42 -10.76
CA VAL A 109 3.88 6.79 -12.14
C VAL A 109 3.40 5.75 -13.16
N ALA A 110 3.57 4.45 -12.88
CA ALA A 110 3.24 3.39 -13.83
C ALA A 110 1.73 3.30 -14.12
N PHE A 111 0.89 3.61 -13.13
CA PHE A 111 -0.57 3.50 -13.23
C PHE A 111 -1.29 4.86 -13.29
N GLY A 112 -0.55 5.96 -13.46
CA GLY A 112 -1.12 7.31 -13.66
C GLY A 112 -1.77 7.94 -12.42
N TRP A 113 -1.29 7.59 -11.23
CA TRP A 113 -1.73 8.16 -9.95
C TRP A 113 -0.78 9.25 -9.44
N ASP A 114 -1.34 10.21 -8.69
CA ASP A 114 -0.60 11.19 -7.91
C ASP A 114 -0.56 10.77 -6.43
N LEU A 115 0.63 10.74 -5.81
CA LEU A 115 0.80 10.37 -4.40
C LEU A 115 0.26 11.43 -3.42
N SER A 116 -0.03 12.64 -3.90
CA SER A 116 -0.73 13.66 -3.12
C SER A 116 -2.25 13.45 -3.10
N GLU A 117 -2.78 12.63 -4.02
CA GLU A 117 -4.18 12.25 -4.01
C GLU A 117 -4.43 11.10 -3.05
N VAL A 118 -5.53 11.20 -2.31
CA VAL A 118 -6.00 10.15 -1.42
C VAL A 118 -7.14 9.41 -2.11
N PRO A 119 -7.00 8.08 -2.34
CA PRO A 119 -8.09 7.28 -2.91
C PRO A 119 -9.38 7.43 -2.10
N GLU A 120 -10.53 7.49 -2.79
CA GLU A 120 -11.82 7.87 -2.17
C GLU A 120 -12.13 7.06 -0.90
N ALA A 121 -11.99 5.73 -0.95
CA ALA A 121 -12.29 4.87 0.19
C ALA A 121 -11.28 4.95 1.35
N LEU A 122 -10.18 5.71 1.19
CA LEU A 122 -9.17 5.94 2.22
C LEU A 122 -9.18 7.38 2.76
N LYS A 123 -10.05 8.27 2.26
CA LYS A 123 -10.09 9.67 2.72
C LYS A 123 -10.38 9.82 4.22
N ASP A 124 -11.25 8.99 4.76
CA ASP A 124 -11.58 9.04 6.19
C ASP A 124 -10.48 8.42 7.06
N LEU A 125 -9.75 7.44 6.52
CA LEU A 125 -8.52 6.95 7.15
C LEU A 125 -7.45 8.05 7.18
N ASP A 126 -7.19 8.71 6.05
CA ASP A 126 -6.15 9.73 5.91
C ASP A 126 -6.33 10.89 6.89
N LYS A 127 -7.57 11.34 7.10
CA LYS A 127 -7.91 12.37 8.11
C LYS A 127 -7.57 11.96 9.54
N GLN A 128 -7.59 10.66 9.86
CA GLN A 128 -7.33 10.14 11.21
C GLN A 128 -5.84 9.97 11.51
N ILE A 129 -5.00 9.85 10.48
CA ILE A 129 -3.57 9.56 10.60
C ILE A 129 -2.66 10.73 10.20
N SER A 130 -3.24 11.79 9.61
CA SER A 130 -2.56 13.05 9.31
C SER A 130 -2.29 13.85 10.58
#